data_AF-A0A661I1D8-F1
#
_entry.id   AF-A0A661I1D8-F1
#
_cell.length_a   1.000
_cell.length_b   1.000
_cell.length_c   1.000
_cell.angle_alpha   90.00
_cell.angle_beta   90.00
_cell.angle_gamma   90.00
#
_symmetry.space_group_name_H-M   'P 1'
#
loop_
_entity.id
_entity.type
_entity.pdbx_description
1 polymer ?
#
loop_
_entity_poly.entity_id
_entity_poly.type
_entity_poly.pdbx_seq_one_letter_code
_entity_poly.pdbx_strand_id
1 'polypeptide(L)'
;MVIGKGCESSLSSSSHGAGRVMSRKKAKSMISLEEFEASMKGITGTVDENTLDESPFAYKDIFDVMRLQEELVEVEEHIKVLINVKDSSKSYF
;
A
#
# COMPACT_ATOMS: atom_id res chain seq x y z
N MET A 1 1.98 7.58 -10.76
CA MET A 1 3.08 7.22 -11.67
C MET A 1 4.26 8.13 -11.40
N VAL A 2 5.46 7.65 -11.69
CA VAL A 2 6.70 8.40 -11.46
C VAL A 2 7.65 8.21 -12.63
N ILE A 3 8.51 9.20 -12.85
CA ILE A 3 9.64 9.14 -13.78
C ILE A 3 10.92 9.17 -12.98
N GLY A 4 11.85 8.26 -13.27
CA GLY A 4 13.16 8.24 -12.61
C GLY A 4 14.04 9.40 -13.09
N LYS A 5 14.71 10.08 -12.15
CA LYS A 5 15.64 11.19 -12.46
C LYS A 5 17.06 10.74 -12.83
N GLY A 6 17.34 9.43 -12.75
CA GLY A 6 18.67 8.89 -13.08
C GLY A 6 19.76 9.24 -12.05
N CYS A 7 19.40 9.34 -10.78
CA CYS A 7 20.31 9.74 -9.70
C CYS A 7 21.46 8.72 -9.51
N GLU A 8 22.70 9.10 -9.84
CA GLU A 8 23.85 8.19 -9.75
C GLU A 8 24.16 7.73 -8.32
N SER A 9 23.95 8.59 -7.32
CA SER A 9 24.19 8.23 -5.91
C SER A 9 23.25 7.13 -5.40
N SER A 10 22.12 6.90 -6.07
CA SER A 10 21.22 5.77 -5.81
C SER A 10 21.40 4.62 -6.80
N LEU A 11 22.46 4.63 -7.63
CA LEU A 11 22.64 3.68 -8.74
C LEU A 11 21.43 3.65 -9.68
N SER A 12 20.83 4.82 -9.93
CA SER A 12 19.62 4.99 -10.74
C SER A 12 18.43 4.15 -10.26
N SER A 13 18.30 3.98 -8.93
CA SER A 13 17.21 3.22 -8.29
C SER A 13 16.29 4.11 -7.46
N SER A 14 15.10 3.59 -7.18
CA SER A 14 14.07 4.21 -6.32
C SER A 14 13.27 3.12 -5.58
N SER A 15 12.41 3.53 -4.63
CA SER A 15 11.60 2.56 -3.89
C SER A 15 10.48 1.97 -4.76
N HIS A 16 10.11 0.71 -4.52
CA HIS A 16 9.02 0.08 -5.25
C HIS A 16 7.62 0.43 -4.71
N GLY A 17 7.51 0.76 -3.42
CA GLY A 17 6.24 1.06 -2.77
C GLY A 17 6.41 1.47 -1.31
N ALA A 18 5.31 1.60 -0.57
CA ALA A 18 5.31 2.15 0.79
C ALA A 18 6.13 1.30 1.79
N GLY A 19 6.10 -0.02 1.63
CA GLY A 19 6.67 -0.95 2.62
C GLY A 19 5.83 -1.03 3.90
N ARG A 20 6.01 -2.11 4.66
CA ARG A 20 5.18 -2.42 5.84
C ARG A 20 5.70 -1.74 7.09
N VAL A 21 4.80 -1.29 7.95
CA VAL A 21 5.09 -0.87 9.34
C VAL A 21 4.81 -1.98 10.35
N MET A 22 4.06 -3.01 9.94
CA MET A 22 3.74 -4.17 10.77
C MET A 22 3.96 -5.49 10.02
N SER A 23 4.37 -6.52 10.77
CA SER A 23 4.32 -7.89 10.26
C SER A 23 2.87 -8.30 9.99
N ARG A 24 2.67 -9.29 9.12
CA ARG A 24 1.32 -9.80 8.81
C ARG A 24 0.56 -10.23 10.05
N LYS A 25 1.23 -11.00 10.92
CA LYS A 25 0.65 -11.47 12.19
C LYS A 25 0.25 -10.31 13.10
N LYS A 26 1.12 -9.29 13.23
CA LYS A 26 0.84 -8.11 14.06
C LYS A 26 -0.33 -7.30 13.52
N ALA A 27 -0.40 -7.12 12.21
CA ALA A 27 -1.51 -6.44 11.55
C ALA A 27 -2.85 -7.13 11.83
N LYS A 28 -2.94 -8.46 11.65
CA LYS A 28 -4.14 -9.25 11.97
C LYS A 28 -4.58 -9.16 13.43
N SER A 29 -3.65 -8.95 14.37
CA SER A 29 -3.97 -8.85 15.79
C SER A 29 -4.33 -7.45 16.28
N MET A 30 -3.89 -6.40 15.57
CA MET A 30 -3.97 -5.02 16.06
C MET A 30 -4.90 -4.12 15.25
N ILE A 31 -5.10 -4.41 13.97
CA ILE A 31 -5.94 -3.58 13.10
C ILE A 31 -7.40 -3.96 13.33
N SER A 32 -8.24 -2.96 13.58
CA SER A 32 -9.68 -3.14 13.68
C SER A 32 -10.29 -3.37 12.29
N LEU A 33 -11.19 -4.35 12.18
CA LEU A 33 -11.96 -4.56 10.96
C LEU A 33 -12.83 -3.35 10.63
N GLU A 34 -13.43 -2.70 11.64
CA GLU A 34 -14.26 -1.51 11.46
C GLU A 34 -13.44 -0.34 10.87
N GLU A 35 -12.23 -0.11 11.39
CA GLU A 35 -11.34 0.92 10.85
C GLU A 35 -10.91 0.58 9.43
N PHE A 36 -10.66 -0.70 9.14
CA PHE A 36 -10.32 -1.14 7.79
C PHE A 36 -11.49 -0.92 6.82
N GLU A 37 -12.73 -1.29 7.19
CA GLU A 37 -13.95 -1.02 6.41
C GLU A 37 -14.14 0.48 6.15
N ALA A 38 -13.98 1.31 7.19
CA ALA A 38 -14.07 2.75 7.06
C ALA A 38 -13.03 3.31 6.09
N SER A 39 -11.78 2.81 6.14
CA SER A 39 -10.70 3.22 5.23
C SER A 39 -10.94 2.84 3.78
N MET A 40 -11.74 1.79 3.54
CA MET A 40 -12.06 1.26 2.20
C MET A 40 -13.33 1.89 1.61
N LYS A 41 -13.95 2.87 2.29
CA LYS A 41 -15.15 3.54 1.80
C LYS A 41 -14.94 4.15 0.41
N GLY A 42 -15.74 3.72 -0.56
CA GLY A 42 -15.64 4.14 -1.95
C GLY A 42 -14.64 3.33 -2.79
N ILE A 43 -14.07 2.26 -2.22
CA ILE A 43 -13.25 1.26 -2.90
C ILE A 43 -13.96 -0.08 -2.79
N THR A 44 -14.26 -0.70 -3.92
CA THR A 44 -14.87 -2.04 -3.96
C THR A 44 -13.76 -3.09 -3.82
N GLY A 45 -13.79 -3.89 -2.76
CA GLY A 45 -12.81 -4.96 -2.57
C GLY A 45 -13.17 -5.88 -1.41
N THR A 46 -12.33 -6.89 -1.18
CA THR A 46 -12.48 -7.82 -0.06
C THR A 46 -11.97 -7.16 1.22
N VAL A 47 -12.87 -6.96 2.18
CA VAL A 47 -12.55 -6.44 3.53
C VAL A 47 -13.09 -7.45 4.53
N ASP A 48 -12.18 -8.21 5.14
CA ASP A 48 -12.49 -9.23 6.15
C ASP A 48 -11.28 -9.47 7.08
N GLU A 49 -11.46 -10.33 8.08
CA GLU A 49 -10.39 -10.69 9.03
C GLU A 49 -9.16 -11.31 8.37
N ASN A 50 -9.34 -11.99 7.23
CA ASN A 50 -8.24 -12.64 6.52
C ASN A 50 -7.36 -11.65 5.77
N THR A 51 -7.91 -10.48 5.44
CA THR A 51 -7.28 -9.41 4.66
C THR A 51 -6.80 -8.24 5.51
N LEU A 52 -6.93 -8.30 6.85
CA LEU A 52 -6.42 -7.26 7.78
C LEU A 52 -4.93 -6.95 7.60
N ASP A 53 -4.11 -7.92 7.23
CA ASP A 53 -2.70 -7.69 6.97
C ASP A 53 -2.42 -6.95 5.66
N GLU A 54 -3.43 -6.73 4.84
CA GLU A 54 -3.35 -5.91 3.62
C GLU A 54 -4.06 -4.57 3.78
N SER A 55 -4.57 -4.27 4.98
CA SER A 55 -5.13 -2.96 5.32
C SER A 55 -4.12 -1.84 5.08
N PRO A 56 -4.55 -0.63 4.66
CA PRO A 56 -3.69 0.54 4.52
C PRO A 56 -2.85 0.81 5.77
N PHE A 57 -3.38 0.53 6.97
CA PHE A 57 -2.67 0.73 8.24
C PHE A 57 -1.48 -0.22 8.47
N ALA A 58 -1.36 -1.30 7.69
CA ALA A 58 -0.20 -2.18 7.74
C ALA A 58 1.04 -1.61 7.01
N TYR A 59 0.86 -0.55 6.22
CA TYR A 59 1.88 0.07 5.37
C TYR A 59 2.24 1.48 5.85
N LYS A 60 3.40 1.97 5.40
CA LYS A 60 3.77 3.39 5.59
C LYS A 60 2.84 4.28 4.75
N ASP A 61 2.78 5.56 5.10
CA ASP A 61 2.17 6.54 4.22
C ASP A 61 2.99 6.63 2.91
N ILE A 62 2.35 6.37 1.79
CA ILE A 62 2.99 6.44 0.47
C ILE A 62 3.44 7.86 0.14
N PHE A 63 2.72 8.89 0.57
CA PHE A 63 3.07 10.28 0.32
C PHE A 63 4.34 10.69 1.08
N ASP A 64 4.52 10.18 2.30
CA ASP A 64 5.77 10.34 3.04
C ASP A 64 6.93 9.65 2.34
N VAL A 65 6.71 8.43 1.83
CA VAL A 65 7.73 7.69 1.08
C VAL A 65 8.11 8.43 -0.20
N MET A 66 7.14 8.99 -0.95
CA MET A 66 7.40 9.79 -2.15
C MET A 66 8.15 11.09 -1.84
N ARG A 67 7.79 11.79 -0.76
CA ARG A 67 8.50 13.00 -0.32
C ARG A 67 9.97 12.73 -0.02
N LEU A 68 10.27 11.60 0.63
CA LEU A 68 11.66 11.23 0.97
C LEU A 68 12.54 10.85 -0.24
N GLN A 69 11.96 10.68 -1.42
CA GLN A 69 12.69 10.31 -2.63
C GLN A 69 12.48 11.29 -3.79
N GLU A 70 12.13 12.54 -3.47
CA GLU A 70 11.94 13.61 -4.46
C GLU A 70 13.18 13.85 -5.33
N GLU A 71 14.39 13.58 -4.82
CA GLU A 71 15.63 13.66 -5.59
C GLU A 71 15.82 12.48 -6.56
N LEU A 72 15.14 11.35 -6.33
CA LEU A 72 15.27 10.13 -7.13
C LEU A 72 14.24 10.06 -8.25
N VAL A 73 13.03 10.60 -8.03
CA VAL A 73 11.90 10.49 -8.95
C VAL A 73 11.10 11.79 -9.05
N GLU A 74 10.46 11.99 -10.20
CA GLU A 74 9.43 13.00 -10.42
C GLU A 74 8.04 12.36 -10.37
N VAL A 75 7.11 12.97 -9.65
CA VAL A 75 5.74 12.45 -9.49
C VAL A 75 4.84 13.07 -10.56
N GLU A 76 4.40 12.24 -11.50
CA GLU A 76 3.51 12.64 -12.58
C GLU A 76 2.04 12.61 -12.17
N GLU A 77 1.64 11.58 -11.43
CA GLU A 77 0.21 11.34 -11.15
C GLU A 77 -0.01 10.51 -9.89
N HIS A 78 -1.12 10.78 -9.18
CA HIS A 78 -1.61 9.93 -8.09
C HIS A 78 -2.86 9.18 -8.52
N ILE A 79 -2.79 7.85 -8.54
CA ILE A 79 -3.90 7.00 -8.97
C ILE A 79 -4.76 6.67 -7.76
N LYS A 80 -6.06 6.96 -7.85
CA LYS A 80 -7.04 6.52 -6.86
C LYS A 80 -7.56 5.13 -7.21
N VAL A 81 -7.45 4.20 -6.27
CA VAL A 81 -7.99 2.85 -6.42
C VAL A 81 -9.52 2.89 -6.29
N LEU A 82 -10.22 2.27 -7.25
CA LEU A 82 -11.68 2.08 -7.20
C LEU A 82 -12.06 0.63 -6.92
N ILE A 83 -11.26 -0.32 -7.41
CA ILE A 83 -11.48 -1.75 -7.24
C ILE A 83 -10.17 -2.40 -6.76
N ASN A 84 -10.23 -3.12 -5.64
CA ASN A 84 -9.13 -3.87 -5.08
C ASN A 84 -9.48 -5.36 -5.10
N VAL A 85 -8.88 -6.10 -6.03
CA VAL A 85 -9.04 -7.56 -6.16
C VAL A 85 -7.87 -8.23 -5.46
N LYS A 86 -8.18 -9.02 -4.43
CA LYS A 86 -7.23 -9.88 -3.72
C LYS A 86 -7.69 -11.32 -3.84
N ASP A 87 -6.73 -12.22 -3.97
CA ASP A 87 -7.00 -13.65 -3.85
C ASP A 87 -7.48 -13.94 -2.42
N SER A 88 -8.74 -14.32 -2.29
CA SER A 88 -9.28 -14.86 -1.06
C SER A 88 -9.07 -16.37 -1.11
N SER A 89 -8.29 -16.92 -0.18
CA SER A 89 -8.10 -18.35 -0.01
C SER A 89 -9.35 -19.10 0.48
N LYS A 90 -10.54 -18.66 0.06
CA LYS A 90 -11.72 -19.52 -0.06
C LYS A 90 -11.67 -20.18 -1.44
N SER A 91 -10.97 -21.32 -1.52
CA SER A 91 -11.10 -22.23 -2.65
C SER A 91 -12.57 -22.69 -2.73
N TYR A 92 -13.25 -22.30 -3.79
CA TYR A 92 -14.56 -22.87 -4.17
C TYR A 92 -14.37 -24.01 -5.19
N PHE A 93 -13.41 -24.90 -4.92
CA PHE A 93 -13.18 -26.15 -5.66
C PHE A 93 -12.92 -27.27 -4.66
#